data_AF-A0A291RGT1-F1
#
_entry.id   AF-A0A291RGT1-F1
#
_cell.length_a   1.000
_cell.length_b   1.000
_cell.length_c   1.000
_cell.angle_alpha   90.00
_cell.angle_beta   90.00
_cell.angle_gamma   90.00
#
_symmetry.space_group_name_H-M   'P 1'
#
loop_
_entity.id
_entity.type
_entity.pdbx_description
1 polymer ?
#
loop_
_entity_poly.entity_id
_entity_poly.type
_entity_poly.pdbx_seq_one_letter_code
_entity_poly.pdbx_strand_id
1 'polypeptide(L)'
;MSVATKWLLLEMFEGRRPTVIAVGRSPKKFLPLDRIINHRLTLSEAKAAIAEAAASYRQVDRISSDGSRRTVVVPLPISRQRLHGVMLWSGPPSDALPPRDRAGAWYFNITTGTSTRSDDLLDLMGFSPEEYDAVREHSIAAVFADPLTPNYSEQGTALARIVRAEQGQETQQVWTIRRPDGELRAAHFSCRMVHEPGPDGDIQRLLRGITHDIGPATETPVAPPPTILEHRVLEASADDGEYRVIMNTRTLQMLRWIGPPMPGIAWEALEGEPSPAIHPDDIAVARVMSDGLREGRTAGRVRVRALDGSWTALDTKAVLMLLDQSTTAALVTIRLAEPNGSDAPETYF
;
A
#
# COMPACT_ATOMS: atom_id res chain seq x y z
N MET A 1 -17.90 16.43 -33.68
CA MET A 1 -17.12 15.37 -33.00
C MET A 1 -17.78 15.11 -31.65
N SER A 2 -18.28 13.91 -31.40
CA SER A 2 -18.79 13.51 -30.08
C SER A 2 -17.63 13.55 -29.09
N VAL A 3 -17.81 14.16 -27.92
CA VAL A 3 -16.83 14.05 -26.82
C VAL A 3 -16.81 12.58 -26.42
N ALA A 4 -15.71 11.87 -26.69
CA ALA A 4 -15.59 10.46 -26.38
C ALA A 4 -15.90 10.21 -24.90
N THR A 5 -16.81 9.27 -24.62
CA THR A 5 -17.17 8.92 -23.25
C THR A 5 -15.94 8.35 -22.56
N LYS A 6 -15.58 8.89 -21.39
CA LYS A 6 -14.40 8.45 -20.61
C LYS A 6 -14.73 7.18 -19.81
N TRP A 7 -13.72 6.37 -19.52
CA TRP A 7 -13.82 5.30 -18.53
C TRP A 7 -14.14 5.87 -17.14
N LEU A 8 -14.97 5.18 -16.39
CA LEU A 8 -15.20 5.41 -14.97
C LEU A 8 -14.45 4.32 -14.21
N LEU A 9 -13.64 4.69 -13.23
CA LEU A 9 -13.03 3.73 -12.31
C LEU A 9 -13.85 3.72 -11.02
N LEU A 10 -14.32 2.54 -10.63
CA LEU A 10 -15.13 2.34 -9.43
C LEU A 10 -14.45 1.40 -8.45
N GLU A 11 -14.53 1.72 -7.17
CA GLU A 11 -14.16 0.80 -6.09
C GLU A 11 -15.37 0.01 -5.58
N MET A 12 -15.10 -1.17 -5.01
CA MET A 12 -16.08 -2.09 -4.43
C MET A 12 -15.58 -2.73 -3.12
N PHE A 13 -14.88 -1.98 -2.27
CA PHE A 13 -14.07 -2.55 -1.17
C PHE A 13 -14.86 -3.28 -0.07
N GLU A 14 -16.11 -2.87 0.20
CA GLU A 14 -16.87 -3.33 1.38
C GLU A 14 -18.14 -4.13 1.05
N GLY A 15 -18.28 -4.66 -0.16
CA GLY A 15 -19.59 -5.16 -0.61
C GLY A 15 -20.68 -4.07 -0.62
N ARG A 16 -20.26 -2.81 -0.49
CA ARG A 16 -21.09 -1.60 -0.59
C ARG A 16 -21.45 -1.34 -2.05
N ARG A 17 -22.36 -0.39 -2.24
CA ARG A 17 -22.64 0.17 -3.57
C ARG A 17 -21.34 0.72 -4.17
N PRO A 18 -21.03 0.38 -5.43
CA PRO A 18 -19.80 0.85 -6.06
C PRO A 18 -19.77 2.38 -6.09
N THR A 19 -18.62 2.96 -5.76
CA THR A 19 -18.41 4.41 -5.85
C THR A 19 -17.31 4.74 -6.85
N VAL A 20 -17.50 5.86 -7.56
CA VAL A 20 -16.61 6.36 -8.59
C VAL A 20 -15.43 7.06 -7.94
N ILE A 21 -14.23 6.54 -8.22
CA ILE A 21 -12.95 7.07 -7.76
C ILE A 21 -12.19 7.81 -8.87
N ALA A 22 -12.56 7.64 -10.15
CA ALA A 22 -12.06 8.46 -11.25
C ALA A 22 -13.01 8.54 -12.47
N VAL A 23 -12.89 9.62 -13.25
CA VAL A 23 -13.51 9.81 -14.58
C VAL A 23 -12.40 10.10 -15.59
N GLY A 24 -12.05 9.10 -16.41
CA GLY A 24 -10.74 9.02 -17.04
C GLY A 24 -9.66 9.24 -15.99
N ARG A 25 -8.63 10.00 -16.32
CA ARG A 25 -7.53 10.40 -15.42
C ARG A 25 -7.89 11.44 -14.35
N SER A 26 -9.16 11.82 -14.18
CA SER A 26 -9.58 12.80 -13.17
C SER A 26 -10.07 12.11 -11.89
N PRO A 27 -9.33 12.21 -10.76
CA PRO A 27 -9.78 11.69 -9.47
C PRO A 27 -11.16 12.21 -9.04
N LYS A 28 -11.94 11.36 -8.36
CA LYS A 28 -13.23 11.69 -7.74
C LYS A 28 -13.29 11.14 -6.32
N LYS A 29 -13.94 11.90 -5.43
CA LYS A 29 -14.09 11.54 -4.01
C LYS A 29 -15.25 10.57 -3.79
N PHE A 30 -15.01 9.28 -4.02
CA PHE A 30 -15.94 8.17 -3.77
C PHE A 30 -17.40 8.51 -4.13
N LEU A 31 -17.62 8.99 -5.36
CA LEU A 31 -18.92 9.52 -5.75
C LEU A 31 -19.91 8.40 -6.07
N PRO A 32 -21.15 8.46 -5.59
CA PRO A 32 -22.19 7.55 -6.06
C PRO A 32 -22.33 7.56 -7.58
N LEU A 33 -22.50 6.40 -8.20
CA LEU A 33 -22.59 6.27 -9.67
C LEU A 33 -23.72 7.11 -10.29
N ASP A 34 -24.82 7.30 -9.56
CA ASP A 34 -25.97 8.10 -10.00
C ASP A 34 -25.72 9.62 -9.99
N ARG A 35 -24.61 10.08 -9.41
CA ARG A 35 -24.14 11.47 -9.56
C ARG A 35 -23.40 11.70 -10.88
N ILE A 36 -22.97 10.63 -11.55
CA ILE A 36 -22.27 10.67 -12.83
C ILE A 36 -23.21 10.28 -13.97
N ILE A 37 -24.01 9.23 -13.78
CA ILE A 37 -24.98 8.74 -14.76
C ILE A 37 -26.39 9.09 -14.29
N ASN A 38 -26.91 10.21 -14.81
CA ASN A 38 -28.22 10.74 -14.42
C ASN A 38 -29.39 10.08 -15.17
N HIS A 39 -29.14 9.49 -16.34
CA HIS A 39 -30.19 8.85 -17.14
C HIS A 39 -30.56 7.47 -16.56
N ARG A 40 -31.83 7.30 -16.15
CA ARG A 40 -32.30 6.14 -15.37
C ARG A 40 -32.05 4.79 -16.05
N LEU A 41 -32.32 4.68 -17.35
CA LEU A 41 -32.11 3.41 -18.07
C LEU A 41 -30.62 3.07 -18.17
N THR A 42 -29.78 4.06 -18.48
CA THR A 42 -28.32 3.89 -18.56
C THR A 42 -27.72 3.51 -17.21
N LEU A 43 -28.22 4.12 -16.13
CA LEU A 43 -27.80 3.79 -14.76
C LEU A 43 -28.22 2.36 -14.38
N SER A 44 -29.42 1.93 -14.77
CA SER A 44 -29.91 0.57 -14.55
C SER A 44 -29.04 -0.46 -15.28
N GLU A 45 -28.74 -0.20 -16.55
CA GLU A 45 -27.85 -1.04 -17.35
C GLU A 45 -26.44 -1.11 -16.77
N ALA A 46 -25.85 0.04 -16.42
CA ALA A 46 -24.53 0.07 -15.80
C ALA A 46 -24.48 -0.75 -14.50
N LYS A 47 -25.47 -0.61 -13.63
CA LYS A 47 -25.55 -1.37 -12.37
C LYS A 47 -25.66 -2.87 -12.61
N ALA A 48 -26.49 -3.30 -13.56
CA ALA A 48 -26.65 -4.71 -13.89
C ALA A 48 -25.37 -5.30 -14.54
N ALA A 49 -24.69 -4.56 -15.41
CA ALA A 49 -23.42 -4.99 -15.98
C ALA A 49 -22.31 -5.08 -14.93
N ILE A 50 -22.27 -4.15 -13.97
CA ILE A 50 -21.34 -4.20 -12.82
C ILE A 50 -21.60 -5.44 -11.96
N ALA A 51 -22.86 -5.72 -11.63
CA ALA A 51 -23.22 -6.89 -10.83
C ALA A 51 -22.83 -8.20 -11.53
N GLU A 52 -23.05 -8.30 -12.85
CA GLU A 52 -22.66 -9.44 -13.67
C GLU A 52 -21.14 -9.64 -13.73
N ALA A 53 -20.38 -8.56 -13.97
CA ALA A 53 -18.92 -8.59 -13.97
C ALA A 53 -18.36 -8.97 -12.58
N ALA A 54 -18.97 -8.45 -11.52
CA ALA A 54 -18.55 -8.75 -10.15
C ALA A 54 -18.84 -10.20 -9.73
N ALA A 55 -19.94 -10.79 -10.22
CA ALA A 55 -20.27 -12.18 -9.96
C ALA A 55 -19.41 -13.16 -10.77
N SER A 56 -19.07 -12.80 -12.01
CA SER A 56 -18.38 -13.69 -12.95
C SER A 56 -16.86 -13.48 -12.99
N TYR A 57 -16.34 -12.38 -12.45
CA TYR A 57 -14.96 -11.93 -12.60
C TYR A 57 -14.49 -11.82 -14.06
N ARG A 58 -15.43 -11.63 -14.99
CA ARG A 58 -15.15 -11.51 -16.42
C ARG A 58 -15.64 -10.17 -16.95
N GLN A 59 -15.02 -9.74 -18.06
CA GLN A 59 -15.47 -8.57 -18.78
C GLN A 59 -16.90 -8.79 -19.28
N VAL A 60 -17.74 -7.77 -19.10
CA VAL A 60 -19.10 -7.70 -19.66
C VAL A 60 -19.08 -6.64 -20.75
N ASP A 61 -19.62 -6.95 -21.92
CA ASP A 61 -19.77 -6.03 -23.05
C ASP A 61 -21.11 -6.28 -23.72
N ARG A 62 -22.02 -5.32 -23.60
CA ARG A 62 -23.40 -5.49 -24.06
C ARG A 62 -23.99 -4.23 -24.64
N ILE A 63 -24.93 -4.41 -25.56
CA ILE A 63 -25.76 -3.35 -26.12
C ILE A 63 -27.12 -3.39 -25.42
N SER A 64 -27.67 -2.23 -25.08
CA SER A 64 -29.00 -2.09 -24.49
C SER A 64 -30.07 -2.66 -25.41
N SER A 65 -31.21 -3.08 -24.83
CA SER A 65 -32.30 -3.71 -25.59
C SER A 65 -32.89 -2.81 -26.69
N ASP A 66 -32.83 -1.49 -26.51
CA ASP A 66 -33.24 -0.48 -27.49
C ASP A 66 -32.17 -0.16 -28.54
N GLY A 67 -31.00 -0.82 -28.47
CA GLY A 67 -29.87 -0.59 -29.37
C GLY A 67 -29.18 0.77 -29.21
N SER A 68 -29.55 1.58 -28.22
CA SER A 68 -29.10 2.97 -28.14
C SER A 68 -27.74 3.14 -27.44
N ARG A 69 -27.31 2.15 -26.65
CA ARG A 69 -26.09 2.23 -25.84
C ARG A 69 -25.33 0.93 -25.74
N ARG A 70 -24.00 1.00 -25.77
CA ARG A 70 -23.09 -0.07 -25.41
C ARG A 70 -22.51 0.21 -24.03
N THR A 71 -22.47 -0.81 -23.18
CA THR A 71 -21.91 -0.76 -21.83
C THR A 71 -20.84 -1.83 -21.69
N VAL A 72 -19.64 -1.42 -21.28
CA VAL A 72 -18.50 -2.30 -21.08
C VAL A 72 -18.02 -2.18 -19.64
N VAL A 73 -17.87 -3.32 -18.96
CA VAL A 73 -17.36 -3.41 -17.59
C VAL A 73 -16.19 -4.36 -17.56
N VAL A 74 -15.04 -3.88 -17.09
CA VAL A 74 -13.82 -4.67 -16.90
C VAL A 74 -13.57 -4.83 -15.41
N PRO A 75 -13.55 -6.06 -14.86
CA PRO A 75 -13.27 -6.29 -13.45
C PRO A 75 -11.82 -5.99 -13.09
N LEU A 76 -11.58 -5.51 -11.88
CA LEU A 76 -10.26 -5.31 -11.28
C LEU A 76 -10.11 -6.19 -10.03
N PRO A 77 -9.75 -7.48 -10.21
CA PRO A 77 -9.58 -8.42 -9.11
C PRO A 77 -8.28 -8.17 -8.35
N ILE A 78 -8.30 -8.42 -7.04
CA ILE A 78 -7.06 -8.57 -6.25
C ILE A 78 -6.61 -10.03 -6.18
N SER A 79 -7.55 -10.95 -6.30
CA SER A 79 -7.30 -12.39 -6.40
C SER A 79 -8.43 -13.05 -7.18
N ARG A 80 -8.30 -14.34 -7.49
CA ARG A 80 -9.33 -15.13 -8.19
C ARG A 80 -10.69 -15.15 -7.48
N GLN A 81 -10.75 -14.76 -6.20
CA GLN A 81 -11.96 -14.82 -5.38
C GLN A 81 -12.37 -13.46 -4.82
N ARG A 82 -11.68 -12.37 -5.18
CA ARG A 82 -11.89 -11.07 -4.55
C ARG A 82 -11.72 -9.94 -5.55
N LEU A 83 -12.77 -9.13 -5.65
CA LEU A 83 -12.81 -7.93 -6.49
C LEU A 83 -12.57 -6.69 -5.65
N HIS A 84 -11.77 -5.76 -6.16
CA HIS A 84 -11.58 -4.44 -5.53
C HIS A 84 -12.28 -3.32 -6.27
N GLY A 85 -12.51 -3.50 -7.58
CA GLY A 85 -13.19 -2.49 -8.37
C GLY A 85 -13.52 -2.98 -9.77
N VAL A 86 -14.02 -2.04 -10.57
CA VAL A 86 -14.31 -2.24 -11.99
C VAL A 86 -14.00 -0.95 -12.76
N MET A 87 -13.67 -1.09 -14.04
CA MET A 87 -13.75 0.01 -15.00
C MET A 87 -15.03 -0.10 -15.81
N LEU A 88 -15.79 0.99 -15.88
CA LEU A 88 -17.06 1.08 -16.58
C LEU A 88 -16.96 2.10 -17.72
N TRP A 89 -17.41 1.72 -18.91
CA TRP A 89 -17.66 2.63 -20.01
C TRP A 89 -19.10 2.46 -20.50
N SER A 90 -19.77 3.56 -20.84
CA SER A 90 -21.13 3.51 -21.40
C SER A 90 -21.37 4.64 -22.40
N GLY A 91 -21.44 4.32 -23.68
CA GLY A 91 -21.60 5.28 -24.78
C GLY A 91 -22.46 4.74 -25.92
N PRO A 92 -22.58 5.50 -27.03
CA PRO A 92 -23.18 5.00 -28.27
C PRO A 92 -22.51 3.71 -28.75
N PRO A 93 -23.23 2.73 -29.32
CA PRO A 93 -22.62 1.47 -29.79
C PRO A 93 -21.61 1.66 -30.92
N SER A 94 -21.74 2.74 -31.71
CA SER A 94 -20.82 3.10 -32.78
C SER A 94 -19.53 3.76 -32.29
N ASP A 95 -19.47 4.20 -31.04
CA ASP A 95 -18.27 4.82 -30.50
C ASP A 95 -17.20 3.76 -30.23
N ALA A 96 -15.97 4.04 -30.67
CA ALA A 96 -14.82 3.22 -30.31
C ALA A 96 -14.52 3.36 -28.80
N LEU A 97 -14.13 2.25 -28.17
CA LEU A 97 -13.69 2.28 -26.79
C LEU A 97 -12.38 3.07 -26.69
N PRO A 98 -12.29 4.09 -25.81
CA PRO A 98 -11.01 4.73 -25.56
C PRO A 98 -10.04 3.74 -24.91
N PRO A 99 -8.71 3.91 -25.07
CA PRO A 99 -7.73 3.14 -24.33
C PRO A 99 -8.00 3.20 -22.83
N ARG A 100 -7.79 2.07 -22.15
CA ARG A 100 -7.95 1.99 -20.69
C ARG A 100 -6.74 2.64 -20.03
N ASP A 101 -7.01 3.52 -19.05
CA ASP A 101 -5.97 3.94 -18.13
C ASP A 101 -5.54 2.75 -17.26
N ARG A 102 -4.26 2.67 -16.87
CA ARG A 102 -3.74 1.56 -16.08
C ARG A 102 -4.14 1.76 -14.62
N ALA A 103 -4.74 0.74 -14.01
CA ALA A 103 -5.08 0.73 -12.60
C ALA A 103 -4.89 -0.68 -12.04
N GLY A 104 -4.46 -0.78 -10.78
CA GLY A 104 -4.19 -2.05 -10.11
C GLY A 104 -4.70 -2.05 -8.67
N ALA A 105 -5.26 -3.18 -8.25
CA ALA A 105 -5.74 -3.40 -6.90
C ALA A 105 -4.61 -3.83 -5.95
N TRP A 106 -4.77 -3.53 -4.67
CA TRP A 106 -3.92 -3.99 -3.56
C TRP A 106 -4.68 -4.01 -2.24
N TYR A 107 -4.19 -4.74 -1.24
CA TYR A 107 -4.54 -4.46 0.16
C TYR A 107 -3.33 -4.56 1.09
N PHE A 108 -3.41 -3.88 2.22
CA PHE A 108 -2.57 -4.13 3.39
C PHE A 108 -3.41 -4.84 4.44
N ASN A 109 -2.95 -6.00 4.90
CA ASN A 109 -3.47 -6.62 6.11
C ASN A 109 -2.69 -6.07 7.30
N ILE A 110 -3.30 -5.11 8.00
CA ILE A 110 -2.69 -4.43 9.14
C ILE A 110 -2.52 -5.39 10.32
N THR A 111 -3.39 -6.39 10.43
CA THR A 111 -3.29 -7.39 11.50
C THR A 111 -2.04 -8.25 11.35
N THR A 112 -1.70 -8.68 10.13
CA THR A 112 -0.51 -9.52 9.86
C THR A 112 0.73 -8.73 9.46
N GLY A 113 0.58 -7.47 9.06
CA GLY A 113 1.68 -6.63 8.59
C GLY A 113 2.09 -6.91 7.14
N THR A 114 1.21 -7.53 6.35
CA THR A 114 1.48 -7.95 4.96
C THR A 114 0.72 -7.10 3.95
N SER A 115 1.22 -7.06 2.72
CA SER A 115 0.61 -6.44 1.56
C SER A 115 0.50 -7.44 0.42
N THR A 116 -0.64 -7.40 -0.27
CA THR A 116 -0.93 -8.21 -1.46
C THR A 116 -1.20 -7.29 -2.65
N ARG A 117 -0.65 -7.63 -3.82
CA ARG A 117 -0.74 -6.88 -5.08
C ARG A 117 -1.49 -7.70 -6.15
N SER A 118 -2.28 -7.02 -6.98
CA SER A 118 -2.92 -7.63 -8.16
C SER A 118 -1.96 -7.70 -9.34
N ASP A 119 -2.25 -8.56 -10.31
CA ASP A 119 -1.50 -8.66 -11.57
C ASP A 119 -1.48 -7.32 -12.31
N ASP A 120 -2.61 -6.60 -12.37
CA ASP A 120 -2.67 -5.27 -12.97
C ASP A 120 -1.79 -4.24 -12.24
N LEU A 121 -1.60 -4.38 -10.93
CA LEU A 121 -0.70 -3.51 -10.17
C LEU A 121 0.76 -3.86 -10.43
N LEU A 122 1.08 -5.14 -10.51
CA LEU A 122 2.42 -5.63 -10.83
C LEU A 122 2.84 -5.21 -12.25
N ASP A 123 1.93 -5.33 -13.23
CA ASP A 123 2.11 -4.78 -14.59
C ASP A 123 2.31 -3.25 -14.57
N LEU A 124 1.52 -2.53 -13.78
CA LEU A 124 1.65 -1.08 -13.63
C LEU A 124 3.01 -0.67 -13.06
N MET A 125 3.58 -1.50 -12.18
CA MET A 125 4.92 -1.35 -11.62
C MET A 125 6.03 -1.93 -12.51
N GLY A 126 5.67 -2.58 -13.63
CA GLY A 126 6.57 -3.07 -14.66
C GLY A 126 7.29 -4.39 -14.33
N PHE A 127 6.72 -5.19 -13.42
CA PHE A 127 7.12 -6.59 -13.26
C PHE A 127 6.64 -7.42 -14.45
N SER A 128 7.38 -8.48 -14.78
CA SER A 128 6.98 -9.47 -15.76
C SER A 128 6.07 -10.53 -15.14
N PRO A 129 5.18 -11.19 -15.92
CA PRO A 129 4.27 -12.21 -15.39
C PRO A 129 4.97 -13.38 -14.69
N GLU A 130 6.18 -13.74 -15.09
CA GLU A 130 6.98 -14.77 -14.44
C GLU A 130 7.46 -14.40 -13.02
N GLU A 131 7.50 -13.11 -12.69
CA GLU A 131 7.89 -12.61 -11.36
C GLU A 131 6.69 -12.50 -10.40
N TYR A 132 5.46 -12.53 -10.91
CA TYR A 132 4.29 -12.09 -10.15
C TYR A 132 4.10 -12.84 -8.84
N ASP A 133 4.23 -14.15 -8.84
CA ASP A 133 3.99 -14.95 -7.64
C ASP A 133 5.01 -14.63 -6.55
N ALA A 134 6.30 -14.46 -6.91
CA ALA A 134 7.38 -14.18 -5.97
C ALA A 134 7.25 -12.81 -5.26
N VAL A 135 6.64 -11.81 -5.91
CA VAL A 135 6.54 -10.43 -5.39
C VAL A 135 5.12 -9.99 -5.04
N ARG A 136 4.14 -10.90 -5.17
CA ARG A 136 2.72 -10.60 -4.92
C ARG A 136 2.48 -10.23 -3.46
N GLU A 137 3.04 -11.04 -2.58
CA GLU A 137 2.93 -10.93 -1.13
C GLU A 137 4.28 -10.57 -0.52
N HIS A 138 4.24 -9.62 0.40
CA HIS A 138 5.42 -9.02 1.03
C HIS A 138 4.97 -8.20 2.24
N SER A 139 5.91 -7.71 3.05
CA SER A 139 5.62 -6.88 4.20
C SER A 139 5.14 -5.49 3.79
N ILE A 140 4.34 -4.84 4.65
CA ILE A 140 3.97 -3.43 4.43
C ILE A 140 5.22 -2.54 4.32
N ALA A 141 6.28 -2.85 5.08
CA ALA A 141 7.53 -2.12 5.03
C ALA A 141 8.20 -2.16 3.64
N ALA A 142 8.09 -3.29 2.92
CA ALA A 142 8.65 -3.44 1.58
C ALA A 142 7.97 -2.49 0.57
N VAL A 143 6.68 -2.22 0.73
CA VAL A 143 5.96 -1.22 -0.09
C VAL A 143 6.57 0.18 0.04
N PHE A 144 7.00 0.55 1.24
CA PHE A 144 7.58 1.87 1.52
C PHE A 144 9.09 1.95 1.30
N ALA A 145 9.76 0.81 1.18
CA ALA A 145 11.17 0.72 0.78
C ALA A 145 11.35 0.75 -0.75
N ASP A 146 10.27 0.51 -1.50
CA ASP A 146 10.29 0.43 -2.96
C ASP A 146 10.79 1.75 -3.60
N PRO A 147 11.91 1.73 -4.36
CA PRO A 147 12.45 2.89 -5.05
C PRO A 147 11.47 3.53 -6.04
N LEU A 148 10.47 2.77 -6.50
CA LEU A 148 9.41 3.24 -7.40
C LEU A 148 8.41 4.17 -6.68
N THR A 149 8.48 4.31 -5.35
CA THR A 149 7.60 5.18 -4.54
C THR A 149 8.36 6.33 -3.85
N PRO A 150 8.91 7.31 -4.61
CA PRO A 150 9.88 8.29 -4.10
C PRO A 150 9.33 9.38 -3.16
N ASN A 151 8.01 9.50 -2.92
CA ASN A 151 7.49 10.64 -2.14
C ASN A 151 7.51 10.40 -0.66
N TYR A 152 8.67 10.64 -0.06
CA TYR A 152 8.88 10.43 1.36
C TYR A 152 8.07 11.37 2.28
N SER A 153 7.67 12.56 1.80
CA SER A 153 6.97 13.58 2.60
C SER A 153 5.51 13.27 2.89
N GLU A 154 4.80 12.67 1.94
CA GLU A 154 3.37 12.35 2.09
C GLU A 154 3.15 11.01 2.80
N GLN A 155 4.21 10.19 2.92
CA GLN A 155 4.13 8.88 3.55
C GLN A 155 3.81 8.96 5.04
N GLY A 156 4.18 10.03 5.76
CA GLY A 156 3.85 10.19 7.19
C GLY A 156 2.34 10.07 7.45
N THR A 157 1.51 10.70 6.62
CA THR A 157 0.05 10.60 6.70
C THR A 157 -0.45 9.18 6.40
N ALA A 158 0.15 8.48 5.42
CA ALA A 158 -0.21 7.10 5.11
C ALA A 158 0.16 6.14 6.24
N LEU A 159 1.37 6.27 6.80
CA LEU A 159 1.83 5.51 7.95
C LEU A 159 0.96 5.77 9.19
N ALA A 160 0.55 7.02 9.43
CA ALA A 160 -0.33 7.36 10.54
C ALA A 160 -1.70 6.67 10.42
N ARG A 161 -2.24 6.55 9.21
CA ARG A 161 -3.49 5.81 8.94
C ARG A 161 -3.31 4.30 9.12
N ILE A 162 -2.17 3.75 8.72
CA ILE A 162 -1.80 2.34 9.00
C ILE A 162 -1.74 2.08 10.50
N VAL A 163 -1.13 2.98 11.28
CA VAL A 163 -1.03 2.85 12.74
C VAL A 163 -2.39 2.93 13.43
N ARG A 164 -3.25 3.88 13.02
CA ARG A 164 -4.59 4.04 13.62
C ARG A 164 -5.56 2.94 13.21
N ALA A 165 -5.56 2.56 11.92
CA ALA A 165 -6.39 1.51 11.32
C ALA A 165 -7.88 1.59 11.70
N GLU A 166 -8.46 2.79 11.59
CA GLU A 166 -9.85 3.04 11.96
C GLU A 166 -10.83 2.54 10.89
N GLN A 167 -11.84 1.75 11.29
CA GLN A 167 -12.82 1.18 10.36
C GLN A 167 -13.55 2.26 9.55
N GLY A 168 -13.72 2.01 8.25
CA GLY A 168 -14.44 2.89 7.35
C GLY A 168 -13.66 4.14 6.93
N GLN A 169 -12.46 4.37 7.49
CA GLN A 169 -11.60 5.49 7.11
C GLN A 169 -11.27 5.45 5.62
N GLU A 170 -11.55 6.55 4.92
CA GLU A 170 -11.29 6.74 3.50
C GLU A 170 -10.02 7.55 3.28
N THR A 171 -9.22 7.15 2.29
CA THR A 171 -8.00 7.86 1.90
C THR A 171 -7.94 7.99 0.39
N GLN A 172 -7.67 9.22 -0.07
CA GLN A 172 -7.26 9.48 -1.43
C GLN A 172 -6.04 10.39 -1.43
N GLN A 173 -5.01 10.00 -2.17
CA GLN A 173 -3.79 10.76 -2.34
C GLN A 173 -3.24 10.57 -3.75
N VAL A 174 -2.46 11.55 -4.22
CA VAL A 174 -1.69 11.42 -5.45
C VAL A 174 -0.22 11.38 -5.09
N TRP A 175 0.48 10.33 -5.51
CA TRP A 175 1.93 10.24 -5.37
C TRP A 175 2.55 10.21 -6.76
N THR A 176 3.68 10.88 -6.92
CA THR A 176 4.66 10.62 -7.97
C THR A 176 5.30 9.25 -7.76
N ILE A 177 5.10 8.33 -8.69
CA ILE A 177 5.80 7.04 -8.75
C ILE A 177 6.83 7.07 -9.88
N ARG A 178 7.96 6.39 -9.71
CA ARG A 178 8.90 6.14 -10.79
C ARG A 178 8.60 4.77 -11.37
N ARG A 179 8.57 4.63 -12.68
CA ARG A 179 8.45 3.33 -13.35
C ARG A 179 9.82 2.72 -13.65
N PRO A 180 9.91 1.41 -13.96
CA PRO A 180 11.16 0.79 -14.38
C PRO A 180 11.79 1.42 -15.63
N ASP A 181 10.97 1.99 -16.52
CA ASP A 181 11.42 2.78 -17.68
C ASP A 181 12.03 4.15 -17.30
N GLY A 182 12.01 4.51 -16.02
CA GLY A 182 12.50 5.77 -15.48
C GLY A 182 11.49 6.92 -15.51
N GLU A 183 10.30 6.74 -16.12
CA GLU A 183 9.28 7.80 -16.17
C GLU A 183 8.70 8.09 -14.78
N LEU A 184 8.49 9.38 -14.49
CA LEU A 184 7.73 9.82 -13.33
C LEU A 184 6.25 9.93 -13.68
N ARG A 185 5.41 9.16 -12.99
CA ARG A 185 3.96 9.10 -13.19
C ARG A 185 3.24 9.60 -11.96
N ALA A 186 2.11 10.27 -12.16
CA ALA A 186 1.19 10.57 -11.07
C ALA A 186 0.27 9.36 -10.86
N ALA A 187 0.34 8.77 -9.69
CA ALA A 187 -0.49 7.66 -9.26
C ALA A 187 -1.51 8.16 -8.22
N HIS A 188 -2.79 7.99 -8.52
CA HIS A 188 -3.88 8.25 -7.60
C HIS A 188 -4.21 6.99 -6.81
N PHE A 189 -4.06 7.05 -5.50
CA PHE A 189 -4.40 5.99 -4.56
C PHE A 189 -5.78 6.26 -4.00
N SER A 190 -6.66 5.27 -4.05
CA SER A 190 -7.96 5.31 -3.37
C SER A 190 -8.09 4.06 -2.52
N CYS A 191 -8.25 4.23 -1.21
CA CYS A 191 -8.37 3.10 -0.31
C CYS A 191 -9.35 3.36 0.84
N ARG A 192 -9.84 2.26 1.42
CA ARG A 192 -10.70 2.26 2.61
C ARG A 192 -10.24 1.19 3.59
N MET A 193 -10.30 1.50 4.88
CA MET A 193 -10.10 0.53 5.95
C MET A 193 -11.37 -0.30 6.16
N VAL A 194 -11.23 -1.62 6.07
CA VAL A 194 -12.32 -2.59 6.18
C VAL A 194 -11.96 -3.65 7.22
N HIS A 195 -12.95 -4.07 8.01
CA HIS A 195 -12.80 -5.15 8.98
C HIS A 195 -13.55 -6.38 8.49
N GLU A 196 -12.87 -7.51 8.39
CA GLU A 196 -13.44 -8.74 7.84
C GLU A 196 -13.05 -9.95 8.70
N PRO A 197 -13.90 -11.00 8.75
CA PRO A 197 -13.49 -12.28 9.31
C PRO A 197 -12.30 -12.83 8.53
N GLY A 198 -11.23 -13.16 9.25
CA GLY A 198 -10.11 -13.93 8.74
C GLY A 198 -10.43 -15.42 8.64
N PRO A 199 -9.50 -16.23 8.12
CA PRO A 199 -9.67 -17.68 7.98
C PRO A 199 -10.01 -18.37 9.30
N ASP A 200 -9.42 -17.91 10.40
CA ASP A 200 -9.59 -18.48 11.75
C ASP A 200 -10.75 -17.86 12.54
N GLY A 201 -11.55 -16.99 11.91
CA GLY A 201 -12.68 -16.29 12.53
C GLY A 201 -12.32 -14.97 13.23
N ASP A 202 -11.03 -14.69 13.44
CA ASP A 202 -10.57 -13.40 13.99
C ASP A 202 -10.81 -12.25 13.03
N ILE A 203 -11.10 -11.05 13.57
CA ILE A 203 -11.28 -9.86 12.74
C ILE A 203 -9.94 -9.34 12.21
N GLN A 204 -9.78 -9.40 10.89
CA GLN A 204 -8.65 -8.85 10.14
C GLN A 204 -8.95 -7.41 9.75
N ARG A 205 -7.96 -6.52 9.92
CA ARG A 205 -8.04 -5.10 9.55
C ARG A 205 -7.32 -4.90 8.23
N LEU A 206 -8.08 -4.59 7.19
CA LEU A 206 -7.59 -4.53 5.81
C LEU A 206 -7.70 -3.10 5.25
N LEU A 207 -6.59 -2.51 4.84
CA LEU A 207 -6.62 -1.32 3.99
C LEU A 207 -6.71 -1.77 2.54
N ARG A 208 -7.92 -1.78 1.97
CA ARG A 208 -8.13 -2.18 0.57
C ARG A 208 -8.02 -0.96 -0.33
N GLY A 209 -7.29 -1.09 -1.44
CA GLY A 209 -7.00 0.02 -2.33
C GLY A 209 -6.93 -0.32 -3.80
N ILE A 210 -6.99 0.75 -4.60
CA ILE A 210 -6.70 0.79 -6.04
C ILE A 210 -5.71 1.92 -6.27
N THR A 211 -4.67 1.63 -7.04
CA THR A 211 -3.73 2.60 -7.59
C THR A 211 -4.09 2.83 -9.05
N HIS A 212 -4.19 4.09 -9.47
CA HIS A 212 -4.57 4.48 -10.83
C HIS A 212 -3.52 5.44 -11.39
N ASP A 213 -2.92 5.10 -12.53
CA ASP A 213 -2.01 5.99 -13.26
C ASP A 213 -2.81 7.10 -13.97
N ILE A 214 -2.66 8.32 -13.48
CA ILE A 214 -3.37 9.50 -14.00
C ILE A 214 -2.50 10.34 -14.95
N GLY A 215 -1.36 9.81 -15.41
CA GLY A 215 -0.51 10.42 -16.44
C GLY A 215 0.89 10.81 -15.95
N PRO A 216 1.65 11.55 -16.76
CA PRO A 216 2.97 12.05 -16.38
C PRO A 216 2.90 12.94 -15.13
N ALA A 217 3.83 12.76 -14.19
CA ALA A 217 3.87 13.55 -12.97
C ALA A 217 4.13 15.04 -13.26
N THR A 218 4.97 15.33 -14.25
CA THR A 218 5.31 16.70 -14.68
C THR A 218 4.14 17.46 -15.29
N GLU A 219 3.14 16.74 -15.81
CA GLU A 219 1.92 17.32 -16.39
C GLU A 219 0.74 17.31 -15.41
N THR A 220 0.94 16.81 -14.19
CA THR A 220 -0.10 16.65 -13.18
C THR A 220 0.17 17.61 -12.00
N PRO A 221 -0.49 18.77 -11.92
CA PRO A 221 -0.17 19.80 -10.90
C PRO A 221 -0.33 19.35 -9.44
N VAL A 222 -1.13 18.31 -9.20
CA VAL A 222 -1.36 17.74 -7.86
C VAL A 222 -0.33 16.69 -7.47
N ALA A 223 0.59 16.32 -8.38
CA ALA A 223 1.65 15.37 -8.07
C ALA A 223 2.73 16.05 -7.22
N PRO A 224 3.11 15.49 -6.07
CA PRO A 224 4.14 16.08 -5.21
C PRO A 224 5.51 16.04 -5.90
N PRO A 225 6.41 17.01 -5.61
CA PRO A 225 7.78 16.98 -6.12
C PRO A 225 8.55 15.77 -5.56
N PRO A 226 9.50 15.19 -6.32
CA PRO A 226 10.30 14.07 -5.85
C PRO A 226 11.26 14.53 -4.74
N THR A 227 11.03 14.00 -3.53
CA THR A 227 11.88 14.08 -2.32
C THR A 227 12.17 15.47 -1.76
N ILE A 228 12.01 15.64 -0.43
CA ILE A 228 12.38 16.85 0.31
C ILE A 228 13.74 16.63 1.02
N LEU A 229 14.55 17.70 1.11
CA LEU A 229 15.93 17.71 1.62
C LEU A 229 16.09 17.05 2.99
N GLU A 230 15.12 17.19 3.90
CA GLU A 230 15.18 16.69 5.27
C GLU A 230 15.30 15.15 5.31
N HIS A 231 14.64 14.45 4.37
CA HIS A 231 14.79 13.01 4.24
C HIS A 231 16.20 12.62 3.81
N ARG A 232 16.80 13.35 2.87
CA ARG A 232 18.17 13.08 2.42
C ARG A 232 19.18 13.34 3.52
N VAL A 233 18.96 14.35 4.36
CA VAL A 233 19.79 14.63 5.55
C VAL A 233 19.65 13.51 6.59
N LEU A 234 18.43 13.03 6.83
CA LEU A 234 18.21 11.92 7.76
C LEU A 234 18.84 10.61 7.25
N GLU A 235 18.83 10.36 5.95
CA GLU A 235 19.51 9.19 5.36
C GLU A 235 21.03 9.33 5.42
N ALA A 236 21.56 10.49 5.03
CA ALA A 236 23.00 10.74 5.00
C ALA A 236 23.65 10.85 6.39
N SER A 237 22.87 10.94 7.47
CA SER A 237 23.37 11.01 8.84
C SER A 237 23.48 9.64 9.52
N ALA A 238 23.23 8.54 8.82
CA ALA A 238 23.48 7.19 9.33
C ALA A 238 24.98 6.87 9.28
N ASP A 239 25.52 6.37 10.39
CA ASP A 239 26.88 5.84 10.45
C ASP A 239 26.97 4.50 9.70
N ASP A 240 28.17 4.12 9.27
CA ASP A 240 28.39 2.80 8.66
C ASP A 240 27.93 1.67 9.61
N GLY A 241 27.14 0.75 9.05
CA GLY A 241 26.53 -0.37 9.78
C GLY A 241 25.32 0.01 10.63
N GLU A 242 24.85 1.25 10.56
CA GLU A 242 23.61 1.72 11.18
C GLU A 242 22.45 1.70 10.18
N TYR A 243 21.32 1.11 10.59
CA TYR A 243 20.09 1.10 9.82
C TYR A 243 18.95 1.71 10.64
N ARG A 244 18.00 2.35 9.98
CA ARG A 244 16.90 3.06 10.65
C ARG A 244 15.57 2.60 10.14
N VAL A 245 14.65 2.36 11.05
CA VAL A 245 13.34 1.82 10.73
C VAL A 245 12.26 2.46 11.58
N ILE A 246 11.14 2.81 10.95
CA ILE A 246 9.93 3.24 11.63
C ILE A 246 9.14 2.00 12.01
N MET A 247 8.77 1.90 13.29
CA MET A 247 7.99 0.78 13.84
C MET A 247 6.70 1.26 14.50
N ASN A 248 5.65 0.44 14.39
CA ASN A 248 4.42 0.63 15.15
C ASN A 248 4.68 0.27 16.61
N THR A 249 4.49 1.22 17.52
CA THR A 249 4.74 1.03 18.96
C THR A 249 3.79 0.01 19.60
N ARG A 250 2.58 -0.14 19.07
CA ARG A 250 1.57 -1.08 19.62
C ARG A 250 1.79 -2.51 19.12
N THR A 251 2.03 -2.68 17.83
CA THR A 251 2.10 -4.01 17.20
C THR A 251 3.53 -4.52 17.04
N LEU A 252 4.54 -3.67 17.25
CA LEU A 252 5.95 -3.93 16.96
C LEU A 252 6.21 -4.26 15.49
N GLN A 253 5.25 -3.97 14.60
CA GLN A 253 5.41 -4.17 13.16
C GLN A 253 6.34 -3.13 12.57
N MET A 254 7.18 -3.58 11.66
CA MET A 254 7.97 -2.72 10.79
C MET A 254 7.04 -1.97 9.83
N LEU A 255 7.20 -0.66 9.75
CA LEU A 255 6.37 0.18 8.89
C LEU A 255 7.13 0.67 7.66
N ARG A 256 8.40 1.07 7.83
CA ARG A 256 9.21 1.65 6.75
C ARG A 256 10.68 1.75 7.15
N TRP A 257 11.59 1.47 6.23
CA TRP A 257 13.01 1.82 6.36
C TRP A 257 13.28 3.29 6.02
N ILE A 258 14.25 3.88 6.71
CA ILE A 258 14.81 5.20 6.42
C ILE A 258 16.23 4.98 5.92
N GLY A 259 16.43 5.19 4.62
CA GLY A 259 17.63 4.76 3.91
C GLY A 259 17.56 3.28 3.51
N PRO A 260 18.70 2.69 3.13
CA PRO A 260 18.76 1.29 2.74
C PRO A 260 18.31 0.35 3.87
N PRO A 261 17.57 -0.73 3.56
CA PRO A 261 17.20 -1.74 4.54
C PRO A 261 18.42 -2.53 5.04
N MET A 262 18.33 -3.06 6.27
CA MET A 262 19.40 -3.92 6.80
C MET A 262 19.48 -5.24 6.03
N PRO A 263 20.66 -5.63 5.50
CA PRO A 263 20.81 -6.88 4.77
C PRO A 263 20.80 -8.09 5.72
N GLY A 264 20.42 -9.25 5.18
CA GLY A 264 20.54 -10.55 5.87
C GLY A 264 19.41 -10.88 6.85
N ILE A 265 18.50 -9.94 7.15
CA ILE A 265 17.32 -10.19 7.98
C ILE A 265 16.08 -10.42 7.11
N ALA A 266 15.19 -11.29 7.59
CA ALA A 266 13.95 -11.62 6.90
C ALA A 266 12.89 -10.56 7.20
N TRP A 267 12.90 -9.44 6.47
CA TRP A 267 11.98 -8.31 6.68
C TRP A 267 11.01 -8.09 5.52
N GLU A 268 11.35 -8.54 4.31
CA GLU A 268 10.53 -8.36 3.10
C GLU A 268 9.35 -9.32 3.07
N ALA A 269 9.47 -10.50 3.69
CA ALA A 269 8.42 -11.51 3.71
C ALA A 269 8.01 -11.97 2.30
N LEU A 270 8.99 -12.09 1.40
CA LEU A 270 8.75 -12.60 0.05
C LEU A 270 8.46 -14.10 0.06
N GLU A 271 7.92 -14.60 -1.05
CA GLU A 271 7.69 -16.04 -1.20
C GLU A 271 9.01 -16.82 -1.07
N GLY A 272 9.01 -17.82 -0.18
CA GLY A 272 10.18 -18.64 0.13
C GLY A 272 11.10 -18.08 1.22
N GLU A 273 10.90 -16.83 1.67
CA GLU A 273 11.61 -16.29 2.82
C GLU A 273 10.99 -16.71 4.16
N PRO A 274 11.78 -16.80 5.24
CA PRO A 274 11.24 -16.88 6.58
C PRO A 274 10.33 -15.69 6.91
N SER A 275 9.28 -15.89 7.70
CA SER A 275 8.44 -14.78 8.13
C SER A 275 9.19 -13.83 9.08
N PRO A 276 9.05 -12.50 8.92
CA PRO A 276 9.64 -11.53 9.83
C PRO A 276 9.15 -11.73 11.26
N ALA A 277 10.08 -11.80 12.21
CA ALA A 277 9.76 -12.00 13.61
C ALA A 277 10.85 -11.44 14.53
N ILE A 278 10.42 -11.00 15.71
CA ILE A 278 11.28 -10.85 16.89
C ILE A 278 11.30 -12.21 17.61
N HIS A 279 12.45 -12.60 18.17
CA HIS A 279 12.56 -13.83 18.96
C HIS A 279 11.53 -13.83 20.09
N PRO A 280 10.79 -14.94 20.33
CA PRO A 280 9.74 -15.00 21.34
C PRO A 280 10.16 -14.50 22.73
N ASP A 281 11.34 -14.91 23.20
CA ASP A 281 11.90 -14.47 24.50
C ASP A 281 12.20 -12.97 24.57
N ASP A 282 12.41 -12.31 23.43
CA ASP A 282 12.80 -10.89 23.36
C ASP A 282 11.57 -9.98 23.14
N ILE A 283 10.37 -10.56 22.95
CA ILE A 283 9.11 -9.78 22.80
C ILE A 283 8.85 -8.93 24.05
N ALA A 284 9.12 -9.47 25.24
CA ALA A 284 8.95 -8.74 26.49
C ALA A 284 9.87 -7.51 26.55
N VAL A 285 11.13 -7.66 26.12
CA VAL A 285 12.12 -6.56 26.03
C VAL A 285 11.62 -5.49 25.05
N ALA A 286 11.20 -5.89 23.84
CA ALA A 286 10.69 -4.96 22.84
C ALA A 286 9.45 -4.19 23.32
N ARG A 287 8.56 -4.83 24.08
CA ARG A 287 7.39 -4.17 24.69
C ARG A 287 7.79 -3.15 25.75
N VAL A 288 8.68 -3.51 26.68
CA VAL A 288 9.20 -2.58 27.69
C VAL A 288 9.86 -1.36 27.03
N MET A 289 10.66 -1.59 25.99
CA MET A 289 11.26 -0.51 25.22
C MET A 289 10.21 0.39 24.56
N SER A 290 9.15 -0.19 24.00
CA SER A 290 8.07 0.57 23.36
C SER A 290 7.28 1.41 24.35
N ASP A 291 6.94 0.85 25.51
CA ASP A 291 6.20 1.54 26.57
C ASP A 291 7.03 2.71 27.15
N GLY A 292 8.33 2.50 27.34
CA GLY A 292 9.27 3.51 27.83
C GLY A 292 9.50 4.70 26.89
N LEU A 293 9.08 4.62 25.61
CA LEU A 293 9.23 5.73 24.66
C LEU A 293 8.44 6.98 25.05
N ARG A 294 7.44 6.86 25.94
CA ARG A 294 6.71 8.00 26.49
C ARG A 294 7.56 8.83 27.44
N GLU A 295 8.56 8.22 28.07
CA GLU A 295 9.43 8.84 29.07
C GLU A 295 10.73 9.36 28.44
N GLY A 296 11.16 8.75 27.32
CA GLY A 296 12.34 9.21 26.60
C GLY A 296 12.87 8.19 25.61
N ARG A 297 14.18 8.22 25.39
CA ARG A 297 14.87 7.25 24.53
C ARG A 297 14.98 5.92 25.25
N THR A 298 14.79 4.83 24.51
CA THR A 298 15.00 3.47 25.02
C THR A 298 16.08 2.76 24.22
N ALA A 299 16.73 1.77 24.83
CA ALA A 299 17.74 0.96 24.18
C ALA A 299 17.66 -0.47 24.71
N GLY A 300 18.06 -1.43 23.88
CA GLY A 300 18.06 -2.82 24.25
C GLY A 300 18.54 -3.71 23.11
N ARG A 301 18.74 -4.98 23.43
CA ARG A 301 19.16 -6.00 22.48
C ARG A 301 17.98 -6.93 22.19
N VAL A 302 17.70 -7.14 20.92
CA VAL A 302 16.65 -8.07 20.47
C VAL A 302 17.17 -8.93 19.33
N ARG A 303 16.73 -10.18 19.28
CA ARG A 303 16.99 -11.08 18.16
C ARG A 303 15.87 -10.99 17.14
N VAL A 304 16.23 -10.88 15.85
CA VAL A 304 15.29 -10.88 14.73
C VAL A 304 15.57 -12.03 13.77
N ARG A 305 14.56 -12.43 13.01
CA ARG A 305 14.69 -13.53 12.04
C ARG A 305 15.66 -13.16 10.92
N ALA A 306 16.63 -14.04 10.67
CA ALA A 306 17.54 -13.97 9.53
C ALA A 306 16.95 -14.66 8.29
N LEU A 307 17.48 -14.35 7.10
CA LEU A 307 17.05 -14.99 5.83
C LEU A 307 17.36 -16.49 5.78
N ASP A 308 18.38 -16.96 6.51
CA ASP A 308 18.70 -18.38 6.65
C ASP A 308 17.82 -19.11 7.68
N GLY A 309 16.85 -18.41 8.29
CA GLY A 309 15.96 -18.92 9.32
C GLY A 309 16.50 -18.82 10.75
N SER A 310 17.78 -18.45 10.94
CA SER A 310 18.39 -18.25 12.25
C SER A 310 17.92 -16.96 12.93
N TRP A 311 18.52 -16.64 14.08
CA TRP A 311 18.22 -15.45 14.86
C TRP A 311 19.44 -14.54 14.95
N THR A 312 19.35 -13.33 14.43
CA THR A 312 20.41 -12.32 14.47
C THR A 312 20.17 -11.36 15.63
N ALA A 313 21.14 -11.23 16.53
CA ALA A 313 21.08 -10.26 17.62
C ALA A 313 21.40 -8.84 17.12
N LEU A 314 20.54 -7.89 17.48
CA LEU A 314 20.68 -6.48 17.12
C LEU A 314 20.69 -5.61 18.37
N ASP A 315 21.61 -4.66 18.41
CA ASP A 315 21.57 -3.56 19.36
C ASP A 315 20.67 -2.47 18.80
N THR A 316 19.68 -2.07 19.58
CA THR A 316 18.61 -1.17 19.16
C THR A 316 18.52 0.04 20.07
N LYS A 317 18.30 1.21 19.46
CA LYS A 317 18.00 2.48 20.15
C LYS A 317 16.74 3.05 19.54
N ALA A 318 15.76 3.39 20.35
CA ALA A 318 14.48 3.88 19.88
C ALA A 318 14.15 5.26 20.47
N VAL A 319 13.50 6.07 19.64
CA VAL A 319 12.97 7.39 20.02
C VAL A 319 11.56 7.53 19.45
N LEU A 320 10.68 8.15 20.24
CA LEU A 320 9.31 8.43 19.80
C LEU A 320 9.33 9.54 18.74
N MET A 321 8.58 9.35 17.67
CA MET A 321 8.38 10.36 16.63
C MET A 321 6.90 10.53 16.31
N LEU A 322 6.54 11.70 15.79
CA LEU A 322 5.21 11.97 15.27
C LEU A 322 5.17 11.62 13.78
N LEU A 323 4.17 10.83 13.38
CA LEU A 323 3.83 10.58 11.98
C LEU A 323 2.89 11.67 11.44
N ASP A 324 2.02 12.20 12.31
CA ASP A 324 1.19 13.37 12.08
C ASP A 324 0.89 14.08 13.42
N GLN A 325 -0.08 15.01 13.44
CA GLN A 325 -0.40 15.81 14.64
C GLN A 325 -0.84 14.99 15.86
N SER A 326 -1.25 13.72 15.71
CA SER A 326 -1.81 12.93 16.81
C SER A 326 -1.37 11.46 16.84
N THR A 327 -0.55 11.02 15.89
CA THR A 327 -0.10 9.63 15.77
C THR A 327 1.39 9.53 15.95
N THR A 328 1.80 8.64 16.85
CA THR A 328 3.20 8.38 17.13
C THR A 328 3.65 7.03 16.58
N ALA A 329 4.95 6.93 16.32
CA ALA A 329 5.67 5.71 15.99
C ALA A 329 7.04 5.73 16.67
N ALA A 330 7.76 4.62 16.64
CA ALA A 330 9.15 4.56 17.06
C ALA A 330 10.05 4.72 15.83
N LEU A 331 11.01 5.64 15.88
CA LEU A 331 12.19 5.57 15.03
C LEU A 331 13.23 4.72 15.76
N VAL A 332 13.58 3.58 15.17
CA VAL A 332 14.50 2.62 15.74
C VAL A 332 15.77 2.61 14.91
N THR A 333 16.87 2.94 15.54
CA THR A 333 18.23 2.75 15.05
C THR A 333 18.69 1.35 15.45
N ILE A 334 19.18 0.58 14.48
CA ILE A 334 19.66 -0.79 14.70
C ILE A 334 21.09 -0.95 14.18
N ARG A 335 21.87 -1.76 14.90
CA ARG A 335 23.21 -2.22 14.50
C ARG A 335 23.32 -3.71 14.82
N LEU A 336 24.17 -4.42 14.07
CA LEU A 336 24.50 -5.80 14.42
C LEU A 336 25.15 -5.81 15.82
N ALA A 337 24.66 -6.65 16.72
CA ALA A 337 25.27 -6.78 18.03
C ALA A 337 26.65 -7.44 17.88
N GLU A 338 27.64 -6.89 18.57
CA GLU A 338 28.92 -7.60 18.69
C GLU A 338 28.68 -8.91 19.44
N PRO A 339 29.24 -10.04 18.97
CA PRO A 339 29.21 -11.28 19.74
C PRO A 339 29.87 -10.96 21.07
N ASN A 340 29.20 -11.26 22.19
CA ASN A 340 29.70 -10.93 23.54
C ASN A 340 31.19 -11.29 23.66
N GLY A 341 32.06 -10.30 23.46
CA GLY A 341 33.42 -10.34 23.92
C GLY A 341 33.34 -10.35 25.43
N SER A 342 34.04 -11.30 26.05
CA SER A 342 34.31 -11.41 27.48
C SER A 342 34.08 -10.12 28.27
N ASP A 343 33.36 -10.22 29.39
CA ASP A 343 33.42 -9.27 30.50
C ASP A 343 34.89 -8.85 30.75
N ALA A 344 35.25 -7.69 30.24
CA ALA A 344 36.41 -6.94 30.68
C ALA A 344 35.82 -5.70 31.35
N PRO A 345 35.96 -5.55 32.68
CA PRO A 345 35.45 -4.36 33.35
C PRO A 345 36.24 -3.14 32.84
N GLU A 346 35.53 -2.17 32.28
CA GLU A 346 36.08 -0.81 32.11
C GLU A 346 36.30 -0.23 33.51
N THR A 347 37.53 -0.33 33.99
CA THR A 347 38.05 0.53 35.05
C THR A 347 38.25 1.93 34.48
N TYR A 348 37.35 2.85 34.82
CA TYR A 348 37.59 4.28 34.64
C TYR A 348 38.63 4.76 35.67
N PHE A 349 39.71 5.37 35.17
CA PHE A 349 40.51 6.36 35.89
C PHE A 349 40.15 7.76 35.37
#